data_AF-A0A2V6KRP9-F1
#
_entry.id   AF-A0A2V6KRP9-F1
#
_cell.length_a   1.000
_cell.length_b   1.000
_cell.length_c   1.000
_cell.angle_alpha   90.00
_cell.angle_beta   90.00
_cell.angle_gamma   90.00
#
_symmetry.space_group_name_H-M   'P 1'
#
loop_
_entity.id
_entity.type
_entity.pdbx_description
1 polymer ?
#
loop_
_entity_poly.entity_id
_entity_poly.type
_entity_poly.pdbx_seq_one_letter_code
_entity_poly.pdbx_strand_id
1 'polypeptide(L)'
;MNGSEPKIEIFKPFGEAFELMKRILFQPFDVKKWFVIGFAAWLANLGSGAFNYQYNRREDVQKLNEAISQIPHSILVIGVCVLILFVLVLIVVFTWLRARGRFMFIDCVVKNRGAIAEPWRAFQKEGNSYFLFSLAVGLGLFAFAVLLGVPLILLVVKGRYYFFVHRDQLNIYLISAIAAWAFLVILLVLIWSLMANFIVPVMYIQRCRASKSFGIVARLVAAQPGEILLYCLFLIVLALATAIVACLVTCATCCIAAIPYIGTVILLPVFVLLRSFSLLFLRQFGPEYDVWASFVPQEFLPILSPAPPAPEPPLPLAE
;
A
#
# COMPACT_ATOMS: atom_id res chain seq x y z
N MET A 1 -42.00 -3.17 5.05
CA MET A 1 -40.83 -3.72 4.35
C MET A 1 -39.60 -3.06 4.94
N ASN A 2 -39.11 -3.57 6.08
CA ASN A 2 -37.91 -3.05 6.75
C ASN A 2 -36.69 -3.77 6.17
N GLY A 3 -36.05 -3.17 5.18
CA GLY A 3 -34.69 -3.53 4.82
C GLY A 3 -33.78 -3.06 5.94
N SER A 4 -33.34 -3.97 6.81
CA SER A 4 -32.23 -3.72 7.71
C SER A 4 -31.06 -3.25 6.87
N GLU A 5 -30.66 -1.99 7.03
CA GLU A 5 -29.41 -1.49 6.46
C GLU A 5 -28.29 -2.48 6.81
N PRO A 6 -27.47 -2.90 5.85
CA PRO A 6 -26.38 -3.82 6.13
C PRO A 6 -25.47 -3.17 7.18
N LYS A 7 -25.49 -3.70 8.40
CA LYS A 7 -24.64 -3.23 9.48
C LYS A 7 -23.20 -3.54 9.09
N ILE A 8 -22.43 -2.50 8.81
CA ILE A 8 -21.01 -2.63 8.46
C ILE A 8 -20.28 -2.99 9.75
N GLU A 9 -19.60 -4.13 9.73
CA GLU A 9 -18.90 -4.68 10.89
C GLU A 9 -17.43 -4.86 10.53
N ILE A 10 -16.53 -4.44 11.40
CA ILE A 10 -15.08 -4.50 11.14
C ILE A 10 -14.48 -5.83 11.61
N PHE A 11 -14.95 -6.34 12.75
CA PHE A 11 -14.36 -7.53 13.36
C PHE A 11 -14.73 -8.83 12.64
N LYS A 12 -15.95 -8.92 12.10
CA LYS A 12 -16.41 -10.08 11.34
C LYS A 12 -15.54 -10.35 10.09
N PRO A 13 -15.37 -9.41 9.15
CA PRO A 13 -14.51 -9.62 7.99
C PRO A 13 -13.04 -9.79 8.37
N PHE A 14 -12.59 -9.26 9.52
CA PHE A 14 -11.25 -9.53 10.02
C PHE A 14 -11.07 -10.98 10.47
N GLY A 15 -12.03 -11.54 11.20
CA GLY A 15 -12.01 -12.95 11.60
C GLY A 15 -12.04 -13.89 10.39
N GLU A 16 -12.92 -13.64 9.43
CA GLU A 16 -12.97 -14.38 8.16
C GLU A 16 -11.66 -14.25 7.37
N ALA A 17 -11.06 -13.05 7.31
CA ALA A 17 -9.78 -12.83 6.66
C ALA A 17 -8.63 -13.61 7.33
N PHE A 18 -8.66 -13.74 8.65
CA PHE A 18 -7.68 -14.52 9.41
C PHE A 18 -7.79 -16.01 9.12
N GLU A 19 -9.02 -16.54 9.04
CA GLU A 19 -9.25 -17.93 8.61
C GLU A 19 -8.80 -18.16 7.16
N LEU A 20 -9.11 -17.24 6.24
CA LEU A 20 -8.62 -17.32 4.85
C LEU A 20 -7.09 -17.31 4.79
N MET A 21 -6.44 -16.42 5.53
CA MET A 21 -4.98 -16.36 5.60
C MET A 21 -4.39 -17.70 6.07
N LYS A 22 -4.99 -18.30 7.11
CA LYS A 22 -4.55 -19.61 7.60
C LYS A 22 -4.70 -20.70 6.53
N ARG A 23 -5.84 -20.74 5.84
CA ARG A 23 -6.06 -21.73 4.76
C ARG A 23 -5.10 -21.53 3.60
N ILE A 24 -4.92 -20.30 3.15
CA ILE A 24 -4.06 -20.00 2.00
C ILE A 24 -2.61 -20.39 2.24
N LEU A 25 -2.10 -20.10 3.43
CA LEU A 25 -0.68 -20.18 3.74
C LEU A 25 -0.28 -21.47 4.46
N PHE A 26 -1.15 -22.04 5.30
CA PHE A 26 -0.79 -23.17 6.17
C PHE A 26 -1.59 -24.46 5.90
N GLN A 27 -2.66 -24.46 5.08
CA GLN A 27 -3.51 -25.64 4.87
C GLN A 27 -3.92 -25.84 3.39
N PRO A 28 -3.20 -26.66 2.60
CA PRO A 28 -1.95 -27.34 2.93
C PRO A 28 -0.75 -26.40 2.87
N PHE A 29 0.25 -26.63 3.73
CA PHE A 29 1.51 -25.90 3.67
C PHE A 29 2.34 -26.39 2.46
N ASP A 30 2.49 -25.52 1.46
CA ASP A 30 3.34 -25.73 0.29
C ASP A 30 4.39 -24.62 0.24
N VAL A 31 5.65 -24.99 0.43
CA VAL A 31 6.80 -24.08 0.42
C VAL A 31 6.95 -23.36 -0.91
N LYS A 32 6.71 -24.04 -2.03
CA LYS A 32 6.78 -23.43 -3.36
C LYS A 32 5.70 -22.37 -3.52
N LYS A 33 4.46 -22.68 -3.12
CA LYS A 33 3.37 -21.72 -3.10
C LYS A 33 3.68 -20.54 -2.18
N TRP A 34 4.24 -20.78 -1.00
CA TRP A 34 4.62 -19.74 -0.04
C TRP A 34 5.59 -18.72 -0.66
N PHE A 35 6.69 -19.19 -1.25
CA PHE A 35 7.67 -18.29 -1.89
C PHE A 35 7.09 -17.58 -3.12
N VAL A 36 6.23 -18.23 -3.90
CA VAL A 36 5.58 -17.60 -5.05
C VAL A 36 4.62 -16.48 -4.62
N ILE A 37 3.81 -16.70 -3.61
CA ILE A 37 2.93 -15.66 -3.03
C ILE A 37 3.79 -14.57 -2.39
N GLY A 38 4.87 -14.94 -1.69
CA GLY A 38 5.87 -14.03 -1.15
C GLY A 38 6.50 -13.13 -2.20
N PHE A 39 6.83 -13.67 -3.37
CA PHE A 39 7.30 -12.89 -4.52
C PHE A 39 6.25 -11.94 -5.05
N ALA A 40 5.00 -12.38 -5.20
CA ALA A 40 3.91 -11.49 -5.61
C ALA A 40 3.68 -10.36 -4.59
N ALA A 41 3.74 -10.67 -3.29
CA ALA A 41 3.64 -9.70 -2.20
C ALA A 41 4.81 -8.71 -2.20
N TRP A 42 6.04 -9.20 -2.39
CA TRP A 42 7.22 -8.38 -2.52
C TRP A 42 7.12 -7.42 -3.71
N LEU A 43 6.75 -7.93 -4.89
CA LEU A 43 6.51 -7.11 -6.07
C LEU A 43 5.47 -6.02 -5.79
N ALA A 44 4.35 -6.36 -5.14
CA ALA A 44 3.29 -5.42 -4.80
C ALA A 44 3.73 -4.28 -3.85
N ASN A 45 4.82 -4.49 -3.11
CA ASN A 45 5.41 -3.58 -2.14
C ASN A 45 6.79 -3.04 -2.56
N LEU A 46 7.20 -3.24 -3.81
CA LEU A 46 8.46 -2.68 -4.31
C LEU A 46 8.53 -1.16 -4.11
N GLY A 47 9.64 -0.70 -3.56
CA GLY A 47 9.90 0.72 -3.32
C GLY A 47 9.17 1.36 -2.14
N SER A 48 8.48 0.58 -1.28
CA SER A 48 7.88 1.12 -0.04
C SER A 48 8.81 1.10 1.17
N GLY A 49 10.03 0.56 1.05
CA GLY A 49 11.02 0.53 2.12
C GLY A 49 11.96 1.74 2.05
N ALA A 50 11.87 2.61 3.05
CA ALA A 50 12.87 3.64 3.29
C ALA A 50 14.06 2.99 4.03
N PHE A 51 15.04 2.49 3.29
CA PHE A 51 16.33 2.18 3.90
C PHE A 51 17.03 3.50 4.21
N ASN A 52 16.88 3.98 5.45
CA ASN A 52 17.68 5.08 5.96
C ASN A 52 19.07 4.54 6.26
N TYR A 53 19.90 4.42 5.22
CA TYR A 53 21.31 4.12 5.40
C TYR A 53 21.94 5.33 6.07
N GLN A 54 22.44 5.15 7.30
CA GLN A 54 23.17 6.18 8.02
C GLN A 54 24.51 6.38 7.33
N TYR A 55 24.47 7.15 6.24
CA TYR A 55 25.61 7.49 5.41
C TYR A 55 26.53 8.42 6.20
N ASN A 56 27.81 8.04 6.33
CA ASN A 56 28.77 8.88 7.01
C ASN A 56 29.17 10.06 6.10
N ARG A 57 28.26 11.03 6.00
CA ARG A 57 28.19 12.06 4.95
C ARG A 57 29.47 12.90 4.80
N ARG A 58 30.34 12.94 5.80
CA ARG A 58 31.49 13.85 5.79
C ARG A 58 32.72 13.26 5.10
N GLU A 59 33.08 12.03 5.45
CA GLU A 59 34.27 11.36 4.91
C GLU A 59 34.07 10.92 3.45
N ASP A 60 32.89 10.38 3.14
CA ASP A 60 32.60 9.90 1.79
C ASP A 60 32.42 11.05 0.80
N VAL A 61 31.88 12.20 1.24
CA VAL A 61 31.79 13.40 0.38
C VAL A 61 33.17 13.98 0.09
N GLN A 62 34.13 13.93 1.03
CA GLN A 62 35.50 14.36 0.75
C GLN A 62 36.17 13.47 -0.29
N LYS A 63 36.06 12.14 -0.16
CA LYS A 63 36.58 11.18 -1.14
C LYS A 63 35.92 11.31 -2.51
N LEU A 64 34.60 11.50 -2.55
CA LEU A 64 33.86 11.76 -3.78
C LEU A 64 34.31 13.06 -4.45
N ASN A 65 34.52 14.13 -3.68
CA ASN A 65 34.91 15.44 -4.20
C ASN A 65 36.34 15.42 -4.76
N GLU A 66 37.26 14.71 -4.10
CA GLU A 66 38.61 14.47 -4.62
C GLU A 66 38.57 13.67 -5.93
N ALA A 67 37.80 12.58 -5.99
CA ALA A 67 37.65 11.76 -7.20
C ALA A 67 36.97 12.53 -8.34
N ILE A 68 35.98 13.37 -8.03
CA ILE A 68 35.25 14.22 -8.98
C ILE A 68 36.15 15.32 -9.55
N SER A 69 37.04 15.90 -8.74
CA SER A 69 37.94 16.98 -9.16
C SER A 69 38.95 16.55 -10.24
N GLN A 70 39.23 15.25 -10.34
CA GLN A 70 40.15 14.67 -11.33
C GLN A 70 39.49 14.41 -12.70
N ILE A 71 38.16 14.53 -12.80
CA ILE A 71 37.40 14.25 -14.03
C ILE A 71 37.12 15.57 -14.77
N PRO A 72 37.35 15.64 -16.09
CA PRO A 72 36.99 16.82 -16.87
C PRO A 72 35.49 17.13 -16.77
N HIS A 73 35.15 18.41 -16.53
CA HIS A 73 33.79 18.86 -16.22
C HIS A 73 32.73 18.43 -17.26
N SER A 74 33.09 18.36 -18.54
CA SER A 74 32.17 17.92 -19.61
C SER A 74 31.74 16.45 -19.45
N ILE A 75 32.66 15.56 -19.10
CA ILE A 75 32.39 14.13 -18.89
C ILE A 75 31.58 13.92 -17.61
N LEU A 76 31.86 14.73 -16.57
CA LEU A 76 31.10 14.66 -15.32
C LEU A 76 29.64 15.06 -15.52
N VAL A 77 29.37 16.18 -16.21
CA VAL A 77 27.99 16.62 -16.48
C VAL A 77 27.23 15.57 -17.28
N ILE A 78 27.84 15.01 -18.31
CA ILE A 78 27.23 13.92 -19.11
C ILE A 78 26.96 12.69 -18.23
N GLY A 79 27.93 12.28 -17.40
CA GLY A 79 27.79 11.14 -16.50
C GLY A 79 26.67 11.32 -15.47
N VAL A 80 26.55 12.51 -14.88
CA VAL A 80 25.46 12.84 -13.95
C VAL A 80 24.11 12.84 -14.66
N CYS A 81 24.01 13.43 -15.86
CA CYS A 81 22.77 13.40 -16.65
C CYS A 81 22.34 11.96 -16.99
N VAL A 82 23.28 11.10 -17.41
CA VAL A 82 23.01 9.68 -17.69
C VAL A 82 22.59 8.93 -16.43
N LEU A 83 23.25 9.18 -15.29
CA LEU A 83 22.89 8.58 -14.01
C LEU A 83 21.47 8.98 -13.58
N ILE A 84 21.13 10.27 -13.68
CA ILE A 84 19.79 10.77 -13.35
C ILE A 84 18.74 10.10 -14.26
N LEU A 85 19.00 10.04 -15.57
CA LEU A 85 18.10 9.38 -16.52
C LEU A 85 17.92 7.90 -16.17
N PHE A 86 19.00 7.19 -15.86
CA PHE A 86 18.97 5.79 -15.45
C PHE A 86 18.14 5.58 -14.18
N VAL A 87 18.34 6.40 -13.16
CA VAL A 87 17.57 6.35 -11.91
C VAL A 87 16.08 6.62 -12.17
N LEU A 88 15.74 7.60 -13.01
CA LEU A 88 14.36 7.89 -13.40
C LEU A 88 13.70 6.69 -14.10
N VAL A 89 14.41 6.06 -15.03
CA VAL A 89 13.94 4.84 -15.71
C VAL A 89 13.71 3.72 -14.69
N LEU A 90 14.61 3.51 -13.74
CA LEU A 90 14.43 2.50 -12.69
C LEU A 90 13.21 2.79 -11.81
N ILE A 91 12.96 4.04 -11.42
CA ILE A 91 11.77 4.43 -10.65
C ILE A 91 10.50 4.11 -11.43
N VAL A 92 10.46 4.45 -12.72
CA VAL A 92 9.33 4.16 -13.61
C VAL A 92 9.12 2.65 -13.75
N VAL A 93 10.19 1.88 -13.96
CA VAL A 93 10.12 0.42 -14.06
C VAL A 93 9.64 -0.21 -12.75
N PHE A 94 10.17 0.20 -11.59
CA PHE A 94 9.75 -0.34 -10.31
C PHE A 94 8.30 0.01 -9.96
N THR A 95 7.84 1.23 -10.27
CA THR A 95 6.44 1.61 -10.07
C THR A 95 5.50 0.83 -10.99
N TRP A 96 5.92 0.55 -12.23
CA TRP A 96 5.19 -0.34 -13.14
C TRP A 96 5.16 -1.79 -12.63
N LEU A 97 6.29 -2.34 -12.18
CA LEU A 97 6.36 -3.68 -11.58
C LEU A 97 5.46 -3.76 -10.34
N ARG A 98 5.43 -2.72 -9.50
CA ARG A 98 4.58 -2.62 -8.32
C ARG A 98 3.10 -2.68 -8.68
N ALA A 99 2.68 -1.91 -9.67
CA ALA A 99 1.30 -1.93 -10.17
C ALA A 99 0.87 -3.34 -10.58
N ARG A 100 1.76 -4.08 -11.25
CA ARG A 100 1.50 -5.43 -11.76
C ARG A 100 1.53 -6.49 -10.64
N GLY A 101 2.48 -6.36 -9.71
CA GLY A 101 2.59 -7.21 -8.52
C GLY A 101 1.33 -7.19 -7.67
N ARG A 102 0.67 -6.02 -7.53
CA ARG A 102 -0.59 -5.90 -6.79
C ARG A 102 -1.71 -6.79 -7.37
N PHE A 103 -1.86 -6.85 -8.70
CA PHE A 103 -2.88 -7.72 -9.32
C PHE A 103 -2.54 -9.20 -9.20
N MET A 104 -1.26 -9.56 -9.35
CA MET A 104 -0.81 -10.94 -9.15
C MET A 104 -1.05 -11.42 -7.72
N PHE A 105 -0.73 -10.58 -6.74
CA PHE A 105 -0.91 -10.90 -5.34
C PHE A 105 -2.39 -11.13 -4.99
N ILE A 106 -3.30 -10.31 -5.53
CA ILE A 106 -4.74 -10.53 -5.37
C ILE A 106 -5.16 -11.85 -5.99
N ASP A 107 -4.74 -12.15 -7.22
CA ASP A 107 -5.12 -13.40 -7.90
C ASP A 107 -4.64 -14.63 -7.09
N CYS A 108 -3.44 -14.55 -6.51
CA CYS A 108 -2.90 -15.59 -5.63
C CYS A 108 -3.77 -15.80 -4.38
N VAL A 109 -4.20 -14.72 -3.73
CA VAL A 109 -5.05 -14.76 -2.52
C VAL A 109 -6.46 -15.25 -2.85
N VAL A 110 -7.08 -14.70 -3.90
CA VAL A 110 -8.48 -14.98 -4.28
C VAL A 110 -8.66 -16.41 -4.77
N LYS A 111 -7.74 -16.90 -5.62
CA LYS A 111 -7.82 -18.24 -6.20
C LYS A 111 -7.02 -19.29 -5.44
N ASN A 112 -6.40 -18.90 -4.32
CA ASN A 112 -5.57 -19.77 -3.52
C ASN A 112 -4.45 -20.50 -4.29
N ARG A 113 -3.82 -19.84 -5.28
CA ARG A 113 -2.86 -20.48 -6.20
C ARG A 113 -1.53 -19.75 -6.28
N GLY A 114 -0.43 -20.50 -6.35
CA GLY A 114 0.92 -19.97 -6.56
C GLY A 114 1.28 -19.82 -8.04
N ALA A 115 0.50 -19.04 -8.81
CA ALA A 115 0.73 -18.84 -10.24
C ALA A 115 1.07 -17.38 -10.57
N ILE A 116 2.21 -17.14 -11.22
CA ILE A 116 2.68 -15.78 -11.58
C ILE A 116 2.41 -15.47 -13.06
N ALA A 117 2.72 -16.40 -13.96
CA ALA A 117 2.72 -16.14 -15.40
C ALA A 117 1.32 -15.85 -15.97
N GLU A 118 0.31 -16.60 -15.52
CA GLU A 118 -1.08 -16.41 -15.94
C GLU A 118 -1.65 -15.04 -15.53
N PRO A 119 -1.67 -14.66 -14.23
CA PRO A 119 -2.19 -13.35 -13.85
C PRO A 119 -1.34 -12.21 -14.38
N TRP A 120 -0.04 -12.41 -14.58
CA TRP A 120 0.77 -11.45 -15.31
C TRP A 120 0.15 -11.18 -16.68
N ARG A 121 -0.05 -12.19 -17.54
CA ARG A 121 -0.60 -11.96 -18.89
C ARG A 121 -2.05 -11.45 -18.84
N ALA A 122 -2.88 -12.00 -17.97
CA ALA A 122 -4.31 -11.71 -17.91
C ALA A 122 -4.66 -10.29 -17.42
N PHE A 123 -3.81 -9.66 -16.58
CA PHE A 123 -4.07 -8.33 -16.01
C PHE A 123 -3.18 -7.22 -16.62
N GLN A 124 -2.66 -7.40 -17.84
CA GLN A 124 -1.76 -6.42 -18.48
C GLN A 124 -2.43 -5.07 -18.70
N LYS A 125 -3.67 -5.09 -19.17
CA LYS A 125 -4.42 -3.87 -19.52
C LYS A 125 -4.80 -3.07 -18.27
N GLU A 126 -5.26 -3.75 -17.23
CA GLU A 126 -5.67 -3.18 -15.94
C GLU A 126 -4.45 -2.67 -15.18
N GLY A 127 -3.38 -3.45 -15.14
CA GLY A 127 -2.10 -3.07 -14.54
C GLY A 127 -1.50 -1.82 -15.20
N ASN A 128 -1.49 -1.75 -16.54
CA ASN A 128 -0.98 -0.58 -17.26
C ASN A 128 -1.87 0.65 -17.04
N SER A 129 -3.19 0.49 -17.03
CA SER A 129 -4.11 1.59 -16.72
C SER A 129 -3.91 2.11 -15.30
N TYR A 130 -3.71 1.23 -14.32
CA TYR A 130 -3.44 1.61 -12.94
C TYR A 130 -2.08 2.29 -12.78
N PHE A 131 -1.05 1.78 -13.44
CA PHE A 131 0.28 2.40 -13.45
C PHE A 131 0.24 3.83 -13.98
N LEU A 132 -0.35 4.06 -15.16
CA LEU A 132 -0.43 5.40 -15.74
C LEU A 132 -1.24 6.36 -14.87
N PHE A 133 -2.35 5.89 -14.32
CA PHE A 133 -3.19 6.69 -13.41
C PHE A 133 -2.45 7.02 -12.12
N SER A 134 -1.77 6.04 -11.51
CA SER A 134 -0.99 6.24 -10.29
C SER A 134 0.22 7.15 -10.51
N LEU A 135 0.85 7.08 -11.69
CA LEU A 135 1.94 7.97 -12.06
C LEU A 135 1.43 9.41 -12.22
N ALA A 136 0.31 9.60 -12.93
CA ALA A 136 -0.29 10.91 -13.13
C ALA A 136 -0.71 11.56 -11.79
N VAL A 137 -1.35 10.81 -10.90
CA VAL A 137 -1.72 11.32 -9.58
C VAL A 137 -0.49 11.57 -8.71
N GLY A 138 0.51 10.68 -8.74
CA GLY A 138 1.77 10.89 -8.02
C GLY A 138 2.49 12.16 -8.46
N LEU A 139 2.58 12.41 -9.77
CA LEU A 139 3.15 13.63 -10.34
C LEU A 139 2.32 14.87 -9.97
N GLY A 140 0.99 14.77 -9.99
CA GLY A 140 0.09 15.85 -9.59
C GLY A 140 0.26 16.22 -8.10
N LEU A 141 0.31 15.22 -7.21
CA LEU A 141 0.57 15.43 -5.78
C LEU A 141 1.96 16.02 -5.54
N PHE A 142 2.98 15.56 -6.27
CA PHE A 142 4.33 16.12 -6.18
C PHE A 142 4.37 17.58 -6.63
N ALA A 143 3.79 17.90 -7.79
CA ALA A 143 3.70 19.28 -8.29
C ALA A 143 2.94 20.19 -7.33
N PHE A 144 1.83 19.71 -6.75
CA PHE A 144 1.07 20.44 -5.74
C PHE A 144 1.88 20.68 -4.46
N ALA A 145 2.59 19.66 -3.96
CA ALA A 145 3.47 19.79 -2.81
C ALA A 145 4.57 20.82 -3.04
N VAL A 146 5.23 20.79 -4.20
CA VAL A 146 6.26 21.77 -4.58
C VAL A 146 5.65 23.18 -4.66
N LEU A 147 4.53 23.35 -5.37
CA LEU A 147 3.87 24.65 -5.53
C LEU A 147 3.50 25.28 -4.19
N LEU A 148 2.94 24.50 -3.26
CA LEU A 148 2.66 24.97 -1.90
C LEU A 148 3.93 25.24 -1.07
N GLY A 149 5.03 24.56 -1.40
CA GLY A 149 6.33 24.75 -0.75
C GLY A 149 7.11 25.96 -1.26
N VAL A 150 6.90 26.42 -2.50
CA VAL A 150 7.65 27.55 -3.08
C VAL A 150 7.61 28.81 -2.20
N PRO A 151 6.45 29.29 -1.70
CA PRO A 151 6.40 30.47 -0.83
C PRO A 151 7.23 30.31 0.45
N LEU A 152 7.24 29.10 1.01
CA LEU A 152 8.00 28.74 2.20
C LEU A 152 9.51 28.76 1.92
N ILE A 153 9.93 28.20 0.78
CA ILE A 153 11.33 28.22 0.33
C ILE A 153 11.78 29.67 0.07
N LEU A 154 10.95 30.49 -0.56
CA LEU A 154 11.25 31.91 -0.78
C LEU A 154 11.36 32.68 0.55
N LEU A 155 10.53 32.37 1.55
CA LEU A 155 10.59 32.97 2.87
C LEU A 155 11.85 32.54 3.64
N VAL A 156 12.29 31.29 3.50
CA VAL A 156 13.56 30.78 4.06
C VAL A 156 14.76 31.48 3.38
N VAL A 157 14.77 31.57 2.05
CA VAL A 157 15.86 32.19 1.28
C VAL A 157 15.94 33.68 1.53
N LYS A 158 14.80 34.40 1.51
CA LYS A 158 14.75 35.84 1.77
C LYS A 158 14.96 36.17 3.26
N GLY A 159 14.49 35.29 4.15
CA GLY A 159 14.72 35.38 5.60
C GLY A 159 16.20 35.23 5.97
N ARG A 160 17.00 34.47 5.21
CA ARG A 160 18.47 34.46 5.33
C ARG A 160 19.13 35.81 5.01
N TYR A 161 18.53 36.64 4.15
CA TYR A 161 19.06 37.97 3.81
C TYR A 161 18.63 39.07 4.79
N TYR A 162 17.48 38.92 5.47
CA TYR A 162 16.97 39.87 6.47
C TYR A 162 17.43 39.58 7.93
N PHE A 163 18.38 38.64 8.09
CA PHE A 163 18.66 37.89 9.32
C PHE A 163 19.43 38.64 10.43
N PHE A 164 19.33 39.97 10.55
CA PHE A 164 20.13 40.70 11.55
C PHE A 164 19.35 41.31 12.74
N VAL A 165 18.01 41.35 12.74
CA VAL A 165 17.31 42.23 13.72
C VAL A 165 16.28 41.55 14.64
N HIS A 166 15.62 40.43 14.29
CA HIS A 166 14.58 39.81 15.16
C HIS A 166 14.62 38.26 15.17
N ARG A 167 15.51 37.69 15.98
CA ARG A 167 15.90 36.26 15.96
C ARG A 167 14.83 35.25 16.44
N ASP A 168 13.94 35.60 17.37
CA ASP A 168 13.19 34.58 18.11
C ASP A 168 11.77 34.32 17.59
N GLN A 169 11.07 35.31 17.03
CA GLN A 169 9.69 35.13 16.56
C GLN A 169 9.60 34.55 15.14
N LEU A 170 10.51 34.92 14.23
CA LEU A 170 10.49 34.45 12.82
C LEU A 170 10.74 32.92 12.71
N ASN A 171 11.54 32.36 13.62
CA ASN A 171 11.86 30.93 13.63
C ASN A 171 10.64 30.07 13.97
N ILE A 172 9.77 30.51 14.90
CA ILE A 172 8.58 29.74 15.31
C ILE A 172 7.56 29.67 14.16
N TYR A 173 7.29 30.80 13.49
CA TYR A 173 6.37 30.84 12.35
C TYR A 173 6.86 30.03 11.14
N LEU A 174 8.17 30.03 10.90
CA LEU A 174 8.77 29.26 9.80
C LEU A 174 8.74 27.76 10.10
N ILE A 175 9.06 27.35 11.32
CA ILE A 175 8.98 25.94 11.75
C ILE A 175 7.53 25.46 11.71
N SER A 176 6.58 26.25 12.21
CA SER A 176 5.16 25.88 12.19
C SER A 176 4.61 25.80 10.76
N ALA A 177 5.03 26.68 9.85
CA ALA A 177 4.66 26.61 8.44
C ALA A 177 5.25 25.38 7.73
N ILE A 178 6.51 25.00 8.00
CA ILE A 178 7.11 23.75 7.52
C ILE A 178 6.36 22.55 8.06
N ALA A 179 6.06 22.53 9.36
CA ALA A 179 5.34 21.43 9.99
C ALA A 179 3.93 21.29 9.41
N ALA A 180 3.21 22.39 9.20
CA ALA A 180 1.89 22.40 8.59
C ALA A 180 1.93 21.90 7.13
N TRP A 181 2.90 22.35 6.34
CA TRP A 181 3.11 21.88 4.97
C TRP A 181 3.42 20.37 4.93
N ALA A 182 4.35 19.91 5.76
CA ALA A 182 4.70 18.49 5.83
C ALA A 182 3.51 17.64 6.28
N PHE A 183 2.75 18.10 7.28
CA PHE A 183 1.53 17.45 7.74
C PHE A 183 0.50 17.33 6.61
N LEU A 184 0.26 18.41 5.85
CA LEU A 184 -0.66 18.40 4.70
C LEU A 184 -0.21 17.40 3.62
N VAL A 185 1.07 17.40 3.26
CA VAL A 185 1.62 16.45 2.26
C VAL A 185 1.46 15.02 2.74
N ILE A 186 1.77 14.74 4.01
CA ILE A 186 1.59 13.41 4.61
C ILE A 186 0.12 12.99 4.56
N LEU A 187 -0.81 13.89 4.91
CA LEU A 187 -2.24 13.61 4.86
C LEU A 187 -2.70 13.26 3.44
N LEU A 188 -2.26 14.01 2.42
CA LEU A 188 -2.60 13.73 1.02
C LEU A 188 -2.05 12.39 0.55
N VAL A 189 -0.81 12.05 0.92
CA VAL A 189 -0.21 10.75 0.60
C VAL A 189 -0.95 9.60 1.30
N LEU A 190 -1.36 9.79 2.56
CA LEU A 190 -2.15 8.81 3.29
C LEU A 190 -3.51 8.58 2.63
N ILE A 191 -4.23 9.66 2.28
CA ILE A 191 -5.52 9.57 1.57
C ILE A 191 -5.36 8.82 0.25
N TRP A 192 -4.34 9.16 -0.54
CA TRP A 192 -4.05 8.46 -1.80
C TRP A 192 -3.72 6.98 -1.58
N SER A 193 -2.91 6.67 -0.56
CA SER A 193 -2.55 5.30 -0.20
C SER A 193 -3.78 4.47 0.16
N LEU A 194 -4.70 5.04 0.95
CA LEU A 194 -5.98 4.41 1.30
C LEU A 194 -6.86 4.18 0.07
N MET A 195 -7.03 5.20 -0.76
CA MET A 195 -7.78 5.08 -2.02
C MET A 195 -7.20 3.98 -2.90
N ALA A 196 -5.87 3.94 -3.04
CA ALA A 196 -5.18 2.91 -3.81
C ALA A 196 -5.39 1.49 -3.26
N ASN A 197 -5.58 1.31 -1.95
CA ASN A 197 -5.89 0.00 -1.37
C ASN A 197 -7.25 -0.54 -1.82
N PHE A 198 -8.23 0.32 -2.08
CA PHE A 198 -9.59 -0.02 -2.54
C PHE A 198 -9.77 0.00 -4.06
N ILE A 199 -9.03 0.87 -4.77
CA ILE A 199 -9.07 0.93 -6.25
C ILE A 199 -8.62 -0.39 -6.86
N VAL A 200 -7.53 -0.98 -6.36
CA VAL A 200 -6.97 -2.20 -6.95
C VAL A 200 -7.93 -3.41 -6.82
N PRO A 201 -8.53 -3.71 -5.64
CA PRO A 201 -9.61 -4.70 -5.54
C PRO A 201 -10.77 -4.44 -6.51
N VAL A 202 -11.28 -3.20 -6.58
CA VAL A 202 -12.42 -2.86 -7.44
C VAL A 202 -12.08 -3.06 -8.92
N MET A 203 -10.86 -2.69 -9.33
CA MET A 203 -10.35 -2.96 -10.69
C MET A 203 -10.22 -4.46 -10.96
N TYR A 204 -9.81 -5.25 -9.97
CA TYR A 204 -9.69 -6.70 -10.10
C TYR A 204 -11.06 -7.36 -10.34
N ILE A 205 -12.09 -6.93 -9.59
CA ILE A 205 -13.46 -7.47 -9.69
C ILE A 205 -14.11 -7.05 -11.00
N GLN A 206 -14.19 -5.73 -11.26
CA GLN A 206 -15.00 -5.18 -12.34
C GLN A 206 -14.27 -5.07 -13.68
N ARG A 207 -12.97 -5.42 -13.74
CA ARG A 207 -12.14 -5.38 -14.96
C ARG A 207 -12.22 -4.03 -15.69
N CYS A 208 -12.23 -2.95 -14.93
CA CYS A 208 -12.42 -1.59 -15.44
C CYS A 208 -11.13 -0.76 -15.43
N ARG A 209 -11.14 0.39 -16.11
CA ARG A 209 -10.03 1.36 -16.10
C ARG A 209 -9.90 2.04 -14.74
N ALA A 210 -8.67 2.43 -14.39
CA ALA A 210 -8.34 3.02 -13.08
C ALA A 210 -9.16 4.29 -12.74
N SER A 211 -9.47 5.13 -13.72
CA SER A 211 -10.30 6.33 -13.51
C SER A 211 -11.74 6.00 -13.13
N LYS A 212 -12.33 4.96 -13.75
CA LYS A 212 -13.70 4.53 -13.43
C LYS A 212 -13.76 3.94 -12.02
N SER A 213 -12.82 3.06 -11.66
CA SER A 213 -12.72 2.51 -10.31
C SER A 213 -12.45 3.60 -9.26
N PHE A 214 -11.65 4.61 -9.58
CA PHE A 214 -11.45 5.75 -8.68
C PHE A 214 -12.78 6.47 -8.39
N GLY A 215 -13.58 6.76 -9.42
CA GLY A 215 -14.90 7.38 -9.24
C GLY A 215 -15.85 6.53 -8.39
N ILE A 216 -15.82 5.20 -8.56
CA ILE A 216 -16.62 4.26 -7.76
C ILE A 216 -16.18 4.30 -6.29
N VAL A 217 -14.87 4.14 -6.03
CA VAL A 217 -14.32 4.16 -4.67
C VAL A 217 -14.54 5.53 -4.02
N ALA A 218 -14.37 6.64 -4.75
CA ALA A 218 -14.60 7.98 -4.22
C ALA A 218 -16.05 8.20 -3.81
N ARG A 219 -17.02 7.70 -4.60
CA ARG A 219 -18.44 7.73 -4.23
C ARG A 219 -18.73 6.86 -3.03
N LEU A 220 -18.12 5.68 -2.94
CA LEU A 220 -18.26 4.80 -1.79
C LEU A 220 -17.72 5.46 -0.51
N VAL A 221 -16.58 6.12 -0.62
CA VAL A 221 -15.96 6.88 0.47
C VAL A 221 -16.81 8.06 0.91
N ALA A 222 -17.39 8.78 -0.04
CA ALA A 222 -18.28 9.88 0.25
C ALA A 222 -19.62 9.44 0.86
N ALA A 223 -20.12 8.25 0.49
CA ALA A 223 -21.39 7.72 0.99
C ALA A 223 -21.28 7.26 2.46
N GLN A 224 -20.15 6.67 2.85
CA GLN A 224 -19.97 6.08 4.19
C GLN A 224 -18.59 6.42 4.80
N PRO A 225 -18.35 7.69 5.15
CA PRO A 225 -17.05 8.13 5.66
C PRO A 225 -16.71 7.55 7.04
N GLY A 226 -17.72 7.31 7.88
CA GLY A 226 -17.53 6.80 9.25
C GLY A 226 -16.92 5.41 9.28
N GLU A 227 -17.46 4.48 8.50
CA GLU A 227 -16.97 3.11 8.44
C GLU A 227 -15.56 3.02 7.84
N ILE A 228 -15.26 3.89 6.88
CA ILE A 228 -13.94 3.94 6.26
C ILE A 228 -12.92 4.59 7.20
N LEU A 229 -13.34 5.55 8.02
CA LEU A 229 -12.51 6.10 9.08
C LEU A 229 -12.16 5.03 10.12
N LEU A 230 -13.13 4.23 10.55
CA LEU A 230 -12.88 3.12 11.48
C LEU A 230 -11.99 2.04 10.85
N TYR A 231 -12.21 1.69 9.58
CA TYR A 231 -11.31 0.81 8.83
C TYR A 231 -9.88 1.38 8.77
N CYS A 232 -9.72 2.67 8.53
CA CYS A 232 -8.43 3.34 8.51
C CYS A 232 -7.75 3.29 9.88
N LEU A 233 -8.48 3.58 10.96
CA LEU A 233 -7.97 3.48 12.33
C LEU A 233 -7.50 2.06 12.64
N PHE A 234 -8.29 1.06 12.27
CA PHE A 234 -7.94 -0.35 12.45
C PHE A 234 -6.69 -0.74 11.65
N LEU A 235 -6.54 -0.26 10.42
CA LEU A 235 -5.33 -0.46 9.62
C LEU A 235 -4.09 0.18 10.25
N ILE A 236 -4.21 1.37 10.86
CA ILE A 236 -3.09 2.01 11.56
C ILE A 236 -2.64 1.17 12.75
N VAL A 237 -3.60 0.66 13.55
CA VAL A 237 -3.30 -0.25 14.67
C VAL A 237 -2.59 -1.51 14.18
N LEU A 238 -3.09 -2.12 13.10
CA LEU A 238 -2.49 -3.33 12.53
C LEU A 238 -1.11 -3.06 11.93
N ALA A 239 -0.89 -1.90 11.31
CA ALA A 239 0.41 -1.47 10.81
C ALA A 239 1.42 -1.28 11.96
N LEU A 240 1.00 -0.67 13.08
CA LEU A 240 1.83 -0.52 14.28
C LEU A 240 2.19 -1.88 14.89
N ALA A 241 1.21 -2.78 15.03
CA ALA A 241 1.44 -4.14 15.51
C ALA A 241 2.43 -4.89 14.59
N THR A 242 2.27 -4.76 13.28
CA THR A 242 3.18 -5.34 12.28
C THR A 242 4.59 -4.78 12.41
N ALA A 243 4.74 -3.46 12.61
CA ALA A 243 6.04 -2.82 12.79
C ALA A 243 6.76 -3.32 14.04
N ILE A 244 6.03 -3.52 15.14
CA ILE A 244 6.57 -4.09 16.39
C ILE A 244 7.05 -5.54 16.15
N VAL A 245 6.21 -6.39 15.54
CA VAL A 245 6.59 -7.77 15.22
C VAL A 245 7.79 -7.82 14.27
N ALA A 246 7.80 -6.99 13.23
CA ALA A 246 8.92 -6.90 12.29
C ALA A 246 10.22 -6.46 12.98
N CYS A 247 10.15 -5.51 13.91
CA CYS A 247 11.29 -5.08 14.72
C CYS A 247 11.84 -6.25 15.54
N LEU A 248 10.98 -6.97 16.28
CA LEU A 248 11.37 -8.13 17.08
C LEU A 248 12.02 -9.23 16.23
N VAL A 249 11.41 -9.56 15.08
CA VAL A 249 11.93 -10.59 14.15
C VAL A 249 13.27 -10.15 13.56
N THR A 250 13.44 -8.87 13.21
CA THR A 250 14.71 -8.36 12.66
C THR A 250 15.84 -8.44 13.67
N CYS A 251 15.56 -8.09 14.93
CA CYS A 251 16.50 -8.23 16.03
C CYS A 251 16.86 -9.71 16.29
N ALA A 252 15.89 -10.62 16.22
CA ALA A 252 16.11 -12.05 16.46
C ALA A 252 16.86 -12.76 15.32
N THR A 253 16.71 -12.29 14.07
CA THR A 253 17.28 -12.93 12.87
C THR A 253 18.59 -12.29 12.38
N CYS A 254 19.27 -11.51 13.23
CA CYS A 254 20.54 -10.84 12.92
C CYS A 254 20.54 -10.17 11.52
N CYS A 255 19.54 -9.33 11.26
CA CYS A 255 19.37 -8.57 10.01
C CYS A 255 19.07 -9.38 8.74
N ILE A 256 18.87 -10.71 8.80
CA ILE A 256 18.44 -11.48 7.61
C ILE A 256 17.06 -11.01 7.13
N ALA A 257 16.17 -10.63 8.05
CA ALA A 257 14.87 -10.03 7.73
C ALA A 257 14.97 -8.63 7.09
N ALA A 258 16.13 -7.97 7.13
CA ALA A 258 16.35 -6.70 6.45
C ALA A 258 16.51 -6.88 4.92
N ILE A 259 16.75 -8.11 4.44
CA ILE A 259 16.72 -8.40 3.00
C ILE A 259 15.27 -8.22 2.53
N PRO A 260 14.99 -7.29 1.58
CA PRO A 260 13.63 -6.88 1.24
C PRO A 260 12.68 -8.02 0.90
N TYR A 261 13.18 -9.02 0.17
CA TYR A 261 12.40 -10.20 -0.20
C TYR A 261 12.12 -11.11 1.00
N ILE A 262 13.14 -11.43 1.79
CA ILE A 262 13.00 -12.34 2.94
C ILE A 262 12.09 -11.72 4.00
N GLY A 263 12.24 -10.43 4.28
CA GLY A 263 11.35 -9.70 5.18
C GLY A 263 9.88 -9.79 4.74
N THR A 264 9.60 -9.64 3.43
CA THR A 264 8.23 -9.79 2.91
C THR A 264 7.69 -11.21 2.97
N VAL A 265 8.55 -12.22 2.80
CA VAL A 265 8.17 -13.64 2.90
C VAL A 265 7.85 -14.02 4.35
N ILE A 266 8.58 -13.47 5.33
CA ILE A 266 8.29 -13.67 6.75
C ILE A 266 6.99 -12.96 7.15
N LEU A 267 6.78 -11.73 6.67
CA LEU A 267 5.57 -10.94 6.91
C LEU A 267 4.39 -11.32 5.99
N LEU A 268 4.52 -12.40 5.21
CA LEU A 268 3.49 -12.86 4.28
C LEU A 268 2.12 -13.07 4.92
N PRO A 269 2.00 -13.68 6.13
CA PRO A 269 0.72 -13.81 6.83
C PRO A 269 0.00 -12.47 7.01
N VAL A 270 0.73 -11.42 7.36
CA VAL A 270 0.16 -10.09 7.54
C VAL A 270 -0.32 -9.51 6.22
N PHE A 271 0.49 -9.62 5.15
CA PHE A 271 0.08 -9.11 3.84
C PHE A 271 -1.15 -9.82 3.29
N VAL A 272 -1.24 -11.15 3.45
CA VAL A 272 -2.43 -11.92 3.05
C VAL A 272 -3.63 -11.53 3.89
N LEU A 273 -3.48 -11.41 5.22
CA LEU A 273 -4.54 -10.97 6.12
C LEU A 273 -5.09 -9.59 5.74
N LEU A 274 -4.22 -8.59 5.58
CA LEU A 274 -4.59 -7.24 5.19
C LEU A 274 -5.34 -7.22 3.84
N ARG A 275 -4.89 -8.04 2.91
CA ARG A 275 -5.50 -8.12 1.58
C ARG A 275 -6.86 -8.78 1.60
N SER A 276 -6.98 -9.93 2.25
CA SER A 276 -8.25 -10.63 2.43
C SER A 276 -9.26 -9.78 3.19
N PHE A 277 -8.81 -9.07 4.24
CA PHE A 277 -9.65 -8.15 5.01
C PHE A 277 -10.20 -7.02 4.14
N SER A 278 -9.37 -6.42 3.27
CA SER A 278 -9.81 -5.38 2.34
C SER A 278 -10.87 -5.88 1.35
N LEU A 279 -10.76 -7.13 0.89
CA LEU A 279 -11.72 -7.75 -0.04
C LEU A 279 -13.05 -8.06 0.65
N LEU A 280 -13.00 -8.60 1.87
CA LEU A 280 -14.19 -8.92 2.67
C LEU A 280 -14.91 -7.67 3.18
N PHE A 281 -14.17 -6.61 3.51
CA PHE A 281 -14.77 -5.32 3.84
C PHE A 281 -15.51 -4.75 2.62
N LEU A 282 -14.93 -4.81 1.42
CA LEU A 282 -15.61 -4.37 0.19
C LEU A 282 -16.90 -5.16 -0.10
N ARG A 283 -16.93 -6.46 0.22
CA ARG A 283 -18.12 -7.32 0.08
C ARG A 283 -19.32 -6.80 0.87
N GLN A 284 -19.12 -6.09 1.98
CA GLN A 284 -20.21 -5.56 2.82
C GLN A 284 -20.99 -4.42 2.13
N PHE A 285 -20.40 -3.74 1.14
CA PHE A 285 -21.02 -2.62 0.45
C PHE A 285 -21.96 -3.03 -0.69
N GLY A 286 -21.91 -4.29 -1.12
CA GLY A 286 -22.80 -4.80 -2.17
C GLY A 286 -22.29 -6.08 -2.83
N PRO A 287 -23.20 -6.90 -3.42
CA PRO A 287 -22.84 -8.12 -4.12
C PRO A 287 -21.96 -7.87 -5.36
N GLU A 288 -22.02 -6.68 -5.95
CA GLU A 288 -21.16 -6.27 -7.07
C GLU A 288 -19.68 -6.11 -6.70
N TYR A 289 -19.37 -6.07 -5.39
CA TYR A 289 -18.01 -6.02 -4.86
C TYR A 289 -17.55 -7.37 -4.30
N ASP A 290 -18.39 -8.41 -4.39
CA ASP A 290 -18.02 -9.77 -3.96
C ASP A 290 -17.16 -10.44 -5.04
N VAL A 291 -15.87 -10.61 -4.73
CA VAL A 291 -14.90 -11.26 -5.60
C VAL A 291 -15.21 -12.74 -5.80
N TRP A 292 -15.82 -13.38 -4.78
CA TRP A 292 -16.06 -14.82 -4.76
C TRP A 292 -17.45 -15.20 -5.24
N ALA A 293 -18.31 -14.22 -5.58
CA ALA A 293 -19.66 -14.49 -6.07
C ALA A 293 -19.70 -15.36 -7.34
N SER A 294 -18.72 -15.23 -8.22
CA SER A 294 -18.62 -16.02 -9.46
C SER A 294 -17.78 -17.29 -9.32
N PHE A 295 -16.91 -17.35 -8.31
CA PHE A 295 -15.96 -18.44 -8.10
C PHE A 295 -15.52 -18.49 -6.63
N VAL A 296 -15.88 -19.58 -5.95
CA VAL A 296 -15.43 -19.87 -4.58
C VAL A 296 -14.57 -21.13 -4.59
N PRO A 297 -13.28 -21.06 -4.23
CA PRO A 297 -12.50 -22.25 -3.93
C PRO A 297 -13.20 -23.10 -2.85
N GLN A 298 -13.22 -24.43 -3.00
CA GLN A 298 -13.88 -25.30 -2.01
C GLN A 298 -13.38 -25.06 -0.59
N GLU A 299 -12.09 -24.75 -0.45
CA GLU A 299 -11.47 -24.41 0.83
C GLU A 299 -12.02 -23.12 1.46
N PHE A 300 -12.69 -22.24 0.72
CA PHE A 300 -13.23 -20.99 1.26
C PHE A 300 -14.72 -21.08 1.57
N LEU A 301 -15.43 -22.08 1.04
CA LEU A 301 -16.87 -22.26 1.26
C LEU A 301 -17.29 -22.26 2.74
N PRO A 302 -16.58 -22.94 3.67
CA PRO A 302 -16.98 -22.95 5.08
C PRO A 302 -16.81 -21.59 5.79
N ILE A 303 -16.00 -20.69 5.23
CA ILE A 303 -15.73 -19.37 5.80
C ILE A 303 -16.69 -18.32 5.20
N LEU A 304 -16.92 -18.40 3.88
CA LEU A 304 -17.64 -17.39 3.12
C LEU A 304 -19.15 -17.62 3.05
N SER A 305 -19.62 -18.83 3.38
CA SER A 305 -21.04 -19.14 3.53
C SER A 305 -21.54 -18.68 4.91
N PRO A 306 -22.71 -18.03 4.99
CA PRO A 306 -23.40 -17.87 6.27
C PRO A 306 -23.66 -19.26 6.85
N ALA A 307 -23.36 -19.47 8.14
CA ALA A 307 -23.74 -20.70 8.82
C ALA A 307 -25.24 -20.99 8.60
N PRO A 308 -25.65 -22.26 8.34
CA PRO A 308 -27.05 -22.60 8.38
C PRO A 308 -27.62 -22.15 9.74
N PRO A 309 -28.83 -21.54 9.78
CA PRO A 309 -29.48 -21.28 11.06
C PRO A 309 -29.53 -22.59 11.86
N ALA A 310 -29.14 -22.52 13.13
CA ALA A 310 -29.25 -23.66 14.03
C ALA A 310 -30.69 -24.21 13.94
N PRO A 311 -30.89 -25.54 13.91
CA PRO A 311 -32.23 -26.10 13.94
C PRO A 311 -32.97 -25.50 15.15
N GLU A 312 -34.11 -24.85 14.89
CA GLU A 312 -34.98 -24.36 15.95
C GLU A 312 -35.25 -25.53 16.93
N PRO A 313 -35.16 -25.30 18.26
CA PRO A 313 -35.54 -26.31 19.23
C PRO A 313 -36.97 -26.78 18.92
N PRO A 314 -37.27 -28.09 18.98
CA PRO A 314 -38.63 -28.57 18.75
C PRO A 314 -39.60 -27.82 19.66
N LEU A 315 -40.60 -27.18 19.06
CA LEU A 315 -41.73 -26.59 19.79
C LEU A 315 -42.25 -27.62 20.80
N PRO A 316 -42.36 -27.28 22.10
CA PRO A 316 -43.00 -28.18 23.04
C PRO A 316 -44.44 -28.40 22.58
N LEU A 317 -44.77 -29.68 22.35
CA LEU A 317 -46.15 -30.13 22.14
C LEU A 317 -46.99 -29.59 23.30
N ALA A 318 -47.97 -28.76 22.96
CA ALA A 318 -49.01 -28.37 23.89
C ALA A 318 -49.83 -29.62 24.23
N GLU A 319 -49.74 -30.06 25.49
CA GLU A 319 -50.76 -30.88 26.15
C GLU A 319 -51.71 -29.97 26.94
#